data_AF-A0A534G3V3-F1
#
_entry.id   AF-A0A534G3V3-F1
#
_cell.length_a   1.000
_cell.length_b   1.000
_cell.length_c   1.000
_cell.angle_alpha   90.00
_cell.angle_beta   90.00
_cell.angle_gamma   90.00
#
_symmetry.space_group_name_H-M   'P 1'
#
loop_
_entity.id
_entity.type
_entity.pdbx_description
1 polymer ?
#
loop_
_entity_poly.entity_id
_entity_poly.type
_entity_poly.pdbx_seq_one_letter_code
_entity_poly.pdbx_strand_id
1 'polypeptide(L)'
;SASPMWLGGPHARDFLPLAQALGFAGAAVYSEAIGAASAAKMCRSVIVKGMEALLAESLLTARRHGVEDAVLASLQDLFPVGDWRALARYMIARSLRHGRRRAQEMREAIRTVADAGFEPWMSRGCVERQEWAAAYPEAERHDALTDMLDDMLARTPAPEPAVEAACR
;
A
#
# COMPACT_ATOMS: atom_id res chain seq x y z
N SER A 1 -5.83 17.49 10.87
CA SER A 1 -7.19 17.27 10.36
C SER A 1 -7.83 16.12 11.13
N ALA A 2 -9.16 16.09 11.28
CA ALA A 2 -9.85 14.97 11.91
C ALA A 2 -9.76 13.72 11.01
N SER A 3 -9.58 12.54 11.60
CA SER A 3 -9.59 11.28 10.85
C SER A 3 -11.01 10.95 10.39
N PRO A 4 -11.25 10.63 9.10
CA PRO A 4 -12.55 10.17 8.64
C PRO A 4 -12.99 8.88 9.34
N MET A 5 -14.26 8.81 9.74
CA MET A 5 -14.87 7.63 10.36
C MET A 5 -16.25 7.36 9.74
N TRP A 6 -16.44 6.19 9.16
CA TRP A 6 -17.72 5.77 8.58
C TRP A 6 -18.48 4.89 9.56
N LEU A 7 -19.70 5.32 9.90
CA LEU A 7 -20.62 4.60 10.77
C LEU A 7 -21.57 3.74 9.93
N GLY A 8 -21.77 2.49 10.35
CA GLY A 8 -22.67 1.54 9.69
C GLY A 8 -23.63 0.89 10.68
N GLY A 9 -24.83 0.54 10.22
CA GLY A 9 -25.85 -0.16 11.01
C GLY A 9 -27.06 0.72 11.38
N PRO A 10 -28.12 0.11 11.95
CA PRO A 10 -29.40 0.78 12.18
C PRO A 10 -29.29 1.95 13.17
N HIS A 11 -28.31 1.91 14.08
CA HIS A 11 -28.09 2.95 15.09
C HIS A 11 -27.06 4.01 14.67
N ALA A 12 -26.56 3.98 13.42
CA ALA A 12 -25.51 4.90 12.98
C ALA A 12 -25.93 6.37 13.06
N ARG A 13 -27.21 6.68 12.72
CA ARG A 13 -27.77 8.03 12.79
C ARG A 13 -27.88 8.52 14.24
N ASP A 14 -28.40 7.68 15.12
CA ASP A 14 -28.59 8.01 16.54
C ASP A 14 -27.26 8.16 17.28
N PHE A 15 -26.24 7.38 16.88
CA PHE A 15 -24.91 7.44 17.47
C PHE A 15 -24.09 8.67 17.02
N LEU A 16 -24.34 9.19 15.82
CA LEU A 16 -23.51 10.26 15.24
C LEU A 16 -23.36 11.51 16.13
N PRO A 17 -24.43 12.09 16.72
CA PRO A 17 -24.29 13.25 17.61
C PRO A 17 -23.41 12.95 18.83
N LEU A 18 -23.54 11.75 19.41
CA LEU A 18 -22.72 11.32 20.53
C LEU A 18 -21.25 11.17 20.11
N ALA A 19 -20.98 10.55 18.96
CA ALA A 19 -19.62 10.41 18.44
C ALA A 19 -18.96 11.78 18.22
N GLN A 20 -19.70 12.74 17.67
CA GLN A 20 -19.20 14.10 17.47
C GLN A 20 -18.94 14.82 18.79
N ALA A 21 -19.85 14.68 19.78
CA ALA A 21 -19.65 15.24 21.12
C ALA A 21 -18.42 14.66 21.84
N LEU A 22 -18.07 13.41 21.55
CA LEU A 22 -16.86 12.74 22.05
C LEU A 22 -15.57 13.12 21.29
N GLY A 23 -15.65 14.01 20.31
CA GLY A 23 -14.49 14.49 19.55
C GLY A 23 -14.20 13.73 18.25
N PHE A 24 -15.03 12.77 17.84
CA PHE A 24 -14.95 12.14 16.52
C PHE A 24 -15.53 13.05 15.43
N ALA A 25 -14.94 14.24 15.26
CA ALA A 25 -15.45 15.27 14.35
C ALA A 25 -15.49 14.84 12.87
N GLY A 26 -14.75 13.79 12.49
CA GLY A 26 -14.77 13.19 11.15
C GLY A 26 -15.77 12.05 10.97
N ALA A 27 -16.63 11.77 11.96
CA ALA A 27 -17.64 10.74 11.88
C ALA A 27 -18.78 11.14 10.91
N ALA A 28 -19.18 10.20 10.07
CA ALA A 28 -20.30 10.34 9.15
C ALA A 28 -21.05 9.01 9.00
N VAL A 29 -22.38 9.07 8.85
CA VAL A 29 -23.20 7.90 8.52
C VAL A 29 -22.92 7.47 7.10
N TYR A 30 -22.56 6.20 6.91
CA TYR A 30 -22.29 5.62 5.60
C TYR A 30 -23.45 4.76 5.11
N SER A 31 -24.00 3.91 5.98
CA SER A 31 -25.10 3.00 5.62
C SER A 31 -25.86 2.53 6.86
N GLU A 32 -27.14 2.23 6.70
CA GLU A 32 -27.94 1.56 7.73
C GLU A 32 -27.68 0.04 7.77
N ALA A 33 -27.00 -0.51 6.76
CA ALA A 33 -26.61 -1.91 6.72
C ALA A 33 -25.35 -2.17 7.56
N ILE A 34 -25.39 -3.23 8.38
CA ILE A 34 -24.22 -3.74 9.09
C ILE A 34 -23.20 -4.26 8.05
N GLY A 35 -21.93 -3.93 8.24
CA GLY A 35 -20.82 -4.39 7.41
C GLY A 35 -20.46 -3.50 6.22
N ALA A 36 -21.39 -2.69 5.69
CA ALA A 36 -21.15 -1.88 4.49
C ALA A 36 -19.98 -0.89 4.64
N ALA A 37 -19.88 -0.19 5.78
CA ALA A 37 -18.77 0.73 6.06
C ALA A 37 -17.41 0.00 6.15
N SER A 38 -17.40 -1.21 6.73
CA SER A 38 -16.20 -2.05 6.80
C SER A 38 -15.79 -2.53 5.41
N ALA A 39 -16.75 -3.05 4.63
CA ALA A 39 -16.50 -3.47 3.26
C ALA A 39 -15.90 -2.34 2.41
N ALA A 40 -16.44 -1.11 2.50
CA ALA A 40 -15.91 0.05 1.79
C ALA A 40 -14.44 0.36 2.20
N LYS A 41 -14.13 0.33 3.50
CA LYS A 41 -12.75 0.47 4.00
C LYS A 41 -11.83 -0.62 3.42
N MET A 42 -12.30 -1.87 3.43
CA MET A 42 -11.51 -3.02 2.98
C MET A 42 -11.27 -2.99 1.48
N CYS A 43 -12.27 -2.66 0.66
CA CYS A 43 -12.12 -2.47 -0.78
C CYS A 43 -11.11 -1.35 -1.10
N ARG A 44 -11.18 -0.21 -0.41
CA ARG A 44 -10.19 0.86 -0.55
C ARG A 44 -8.78 0.39 -0.17
N SER A 45 -8.68 -0.46 0.85
CA SER A 45 -7.40 -1.00 1.30
C SER A 45 -6.69 -1.82 0.23
N VAL A 46 -7.42 -2.55 -0.61
CA VAL A 46 -6.84 -3.31 -1.73
C VAL A 46 -6.07 -2.38 -2.66
N ILE A 47 -6.69 -1.26 -3.07
CA ILE A 47 -6.03 -0.29 -3.96
C ILE A 47 -4.85 0.39 -3.27
N VAL A 48 -5.04 0.94 -2.07
CA VAL A 48 -3.97 1.72 -1.40
C VAL A 48 -2.76 0.85 -1.10
N LYS A 49 -2.93 -0.33 -0.51
CA LYS A 49 -1.83 -1.25 -0.20
C LYS A 49 -1.25 -1.90 -1.46
N GLY A 50 -2.09 -2.13 -2.46
CA GLY A 50 -1.67 -2.56 -3.80
C GLY A 50 -0.69 -1.59 -4.44
N MET A 51 -1.01 -0.30 -4.45
CA MET A 51 -0.12 0.72 -5.00
C MET A 51 1.21 0.82 -4.22
N GLU A 52 1.18 0.71 -2.90
CA GLU A 52 2.43 0.69 -2.10
C GLU A 52 3.33 -0.49 -2.50
N ALA A 53 2.76 -1.69 -2.67
CA ALA A 53 3.50 -2.88 -3.07
C ALA A 53 4.00 -2.79 -4.52
N LEU A 54 3.15 -2.37 -5.45
CA LEU A 54 3.48 -2.21 -6.87
C LEU A 54 4.56 -1.15 -7.12
N LEU A 55 4.48 0.00 -6.43
CA LEU A 55 5.49 1.05 -6.55
C LEU A 55 6.85 0.58 -6.03
N ALA A 56 6.88 -0.15 -4.91
CA ALA A 56 8.11 -0.75 -4.41
C ALA A 56 8.69 -1.75 -5.42
N GLU A 57 7.88 -2.69 -5.91
CA GLU A 57 8.31 -3.70 -6.88
C GLU A 57 8.84 -3.09 -8.18
N SER A 58 8.06 -2.19 -8.77
CA SER A 58 8.39 -1.52 -10.02
C SER A 58 9.66 -0.68 -9.90
N LEU A 59 9.75 0.19 -8.89
CA LEU A 59 10.84 1.15 -8.81
C LEU A 59 12.14 0.56 -8.30
N LEU A 60 12.11 -0.49 -7.46
CA LEU A 60 13.33 -1.24 -7.12
C LEU A 60 13.88 -1.96 -8.36
N THR A 61 13.00 -2.52 -9.17
CA THR A 61 13.38 -3.19 -10.42
C THR A 61 13.94 -2.18 -11.41
N ALA A 62 13.23 -1.07 -11.63
CA ALA A 62 13.64 -0.01 -12.53
C ALA A 62 14.98 0.62 -12.10
N ARG A 63 15.16 0.87 -10.80
CA ARG A 63 16.42 1.41 -10.24
C ARG A 63 17.60 0.47 -10.46
N ARG A 64 17.38 -0.85 -10.34
CA ARG A 64 18.41 -1.85 -10.66
C ARG A 64 18.80 -1.84 -12.14
N HIS A 65 17.85 -1.54 -13.02
CA HIS A 65 18.10 -1.39 -14.46
C HIS A 65 18.56 0.03 -14.87
N GLY A 66 18.55 1.00 -13.95
CA GLY A 66 18.86 2.40 -14.24
C GLY A 66 17.83 3.11 -15.11
N VAL A 67 16.55 2.70 -15.03
CA VAL A 67 15.44 3.21 -15.88
C VAL A 67 14.28 3.81 -15.08
N GLU A 68 14.42 4.02 -13.78
CA GLU A 68 13.37 4.54 -12.91
C GLU A 68 12.86 5.92 -13.33
N ASP A 69 13.72 6.78 -13.88
CA ASP A 69 13.32 8.09 -14.35
C ASP A 69 12.38 8.01 -15.57
N ALA A 70 12.66 7.09 -16.49
CA ALA A 70 11.78 6.82 -17.64
C ALA A 70 10.44 6.23 -17.19
N VAL A 71 10.45 5.33 -16.19
CA VAL A 71 9.23 4.76 -15.61
C VAL A 71 8.38 5.85 -14.94
N LEU A 72 8.98 6.71 -14.12
CA LEU A 72 8.27 7.79 -13.43
C LEU A 72 7.70 8.82 -14.42
N ALA A 73 8.45 9.15 -15.49
CA ALA A 73 7.94 10.02 -16.56
C ALA A 73 6.74 9.39 -17.26
N SER A 74 6.80 8.10 -17.61
CA SER A 74 5.67 7.39 -18.22
C SER A 74 4.44 7.37 -17.31
N LEU A 75 4.63 7.15 -16.00
CA LEU A 75 3.54 7.20 -15.02
C LEU A 75 2.91 8.59 -14.92
N GLN A 76 3.69 9.66 -15.08
CA GLN A 76 3.19 11.05 -15.08
C GLN A 76 2.25 11.32 -16.25
N ASP A 77 2.54 10.75 -17.42
CA ASP A 77 1.70 10.90 -18.62
C ASP A 77 0.38 10.14 -18.49
N LEU A 78 0.39 8.99 -17.80
CA LEU A 78 -0.78 8.12 -17.62
C LEU A 78 -1.69 8.59 -16.48
N PHE A 79 -1.11 9.01 -15.36
CA PHE A 79 -1.86 9.49 -14.20
C PHE A 79 -1.32 10.87 -13.78
N PRO A 80 -2.16 11.93 -13.80
CA PRO A 80 -1.75 13.28 -13.46
C PRO A 80 -1.66 13.44 -11.93
N VAL A 81 -0.71 12.77 -11.32
CA VAL A 81 -0.32 12.93 -9.92
C VAL A 81 0.83 13.91 -9.89
N GLY A 82 0.74 14.99 -9.10
CA GLY A 82 1.61 16.16 -9.26
C GLY A 82 3.10 15.88 -9.10
N ASP A 83 3.50 15.12 -8.07
CA ASP A 83 4.89 14.71 -7.85
C ASP A 83 4.95 13.21 -7.59
N TRP A 84 5.30 12.45 -8.63
CA TRP A 84 5.45 11.01 -8.55
C TRP A 84 6.59 10.55 -7.63
N ARG A 85 7.68 11.31 -7.54
CA ARG A 85 8.80 10.93 -6.67
C ARG A 85 8.39 11.04 -5.22
N ALA A 86 7.76 12.13 -4.84
CA ALA A 86 7.24 12.32 -3.49
C ALA A 86 6.17 11.29 -3.14
N LEU A 87 5.23 11.01 -4.06
CA LEU A 87 4.19 10.00 -3.85
C LEU A 87 4.77 8.59 -3.68
N ALA A 88 5.66 8.17 -4.59
CA ALA A 88 6.28 6.86 -4.52
C ALA A 88 7.10 6.69 -3.24
N ARG A 89 7.92 7.69 -2.89
CA ARG A 89 8.68 7.72 -1.64
C ARG A 89 7.76 7.60 -0.42
N TYR A 90 6.67 8.37 -0.39
CA TYR A 90 5.68 8.29 0.68
C TYR A 90 5.07 6.88 0.79
N MET A 91 4.60 6.30 -0.32
CA MET A 91 3.93 5.00 -0.34
C MET A 91 4.88 3.86 0.08
N ILE A 92 6.13 3.87 -0.41
CA ILE A 92 7.14 2.87 -0.05
C ILE A 92 7.49 3.00 1.44
N ALA A 93 7.71 4.21 1.95
CA ALA A 93 8.02 4.47 3.35
C ALA A 93 6.97 3.90 4.32
N ARG A 94 5.67 3.94 3.96
CA ARG A 94 4.60 3.33 4.78
C ARG A 94 4.81 1.83 4.97
N SER A 95 5.30 1.13 3.95
CA SER A 95 5.60 -0.30 4.00
C SER A 95 6.88 -0.58 4.78
N LEU A 96 7.89 0.28 4.70
CA LEU A 96 9.11 0.18 5.51
C LEU A 96 8.82 0.34 7.01
N ARG A 97 8.06 1.39 7.37
CA ARG A 97 7.74 1.72 8.78
C ARG A 97 6.81 0.71 9.45
N HIS A 98 5.83 0.23 8.69
CA HIS A 98 4.69 -0.51 9.26
C HIS A 98 4.44 -1.86 8.61
N GLY A 99 5.37 -2.39 7.82
CA GLY A 99 5.17 -3.56 6.96
C GLY A 99 4.44 -4.73 7.61
N ARG A 100 4.88 -5.18 8.80
CA ARG A 100 4.22 -6.27 9.55
C ARG A 100 2.73 -6.00 9.83
N ARG A 101 2.42 -4.80 10.34
CA ARG A 101 1.04 -4.37 10.61
C ARG A 101 0.23 -4.26 9.33
N ARG A 102 0.83 -3.69 8.27
CA ARG A 102 0.14 -3.52 6.98
C ARG A 102 -0.18 -4.87 6.33
N ALA A 103 0.74 -5.82 6.40
CA ALA A 103 0.53 -7.20 5.95
C ALA A 103 -0.60 -7.89 6.72
N GLN A 104 -0.66 -7.72 8.05
CA GLN A 104 -1.78 -8.22 8.86
C GLN A 104 -3.12 -7.62 8.40
N GLU A 105 -3.19 -6.30 8.20
CA GLU A 105 -4.40 -5.66 7.66
C GLU A 105 -4.74 -6.16 6.24
N MET A 106 -3.73 -6.52 5.43
CA MET A 106 -3.93 -7.06 4.09
C MET A 106 -4.47 -8.49 4.11
N ARG A 107 -4.14 -9.29 5.13
CA ARG A 107 -4.79 -10.59 5.37
C ARG A 107 -6.29 -10.44 5.67
N GLU A 108 -6.71 -9.34 6.30
CA GLU A 108 -8.13 -9.05 6.45
C GLU A 108 -8.80 -8.78 5.10
N ALA A 109 -8.11 -8.07 4.20
CA ALA A 109 -8.61 -7.76 2.87
C ALA A 109 -8.67 -9.00 1.97
N ILE A 110 -7.74 -9.95 2.12
CA ILE A 110 -7.80 -11.28 1.48
C ILE A 110 -9.14 -11.96 1.80
N ARG A 111 -9.54 -11.97 3.09
CA ARG A 111 -10.83 -12.54 3.51
C ARG A 111 -11.99 -11.79 2.86
N THR A 112 -11.98 -10.45 2.91
CA THR A 112 -13.06 -9.65 2.29
C THR A 112 -13.21 -9.91 0.79
N VAL A 113 -12.11 -10.04 0.05
CA VAL A 113 -12.14 -10.34 -1.39
C VAL A 113 -12.66 -11.76 -1.65
N ALA A 114 -12.23 -12.73 -0.84
CA ALA A 114 -12.71 -14.11 -0.93
C ALA A 114 -14.21 -14.24 -0.58
N ASP A 115 -14.67 -13.57 0.48
CA ASP A 115 -16.07 -13.54 0.89
C ASP A 115 -16.97 -12.89 -0.18
N ALA A 116 -16.41 -12.00 -1.00
CA ALA A 116 -17.08 -11.42 -2.17
C ALA A 116 -17.09 -12.36 -3.41
N GLY A 117 -16.48 -13.56 -3.31
CA GLY A 117 -16.46 -14.56 -4.38
C GLY A 117 -15.29 -14.48 -5.35
N PHE A 118 -14.24 -13.72 -5.02
CA PHE A 118 -13.08 -13.53 -5.90
C PHE A 118 -11.79 -14.14 -5.32
N GLU A 119 -10.95 -14.68 -6.19
CA GLU A 119 -9.62 -15.15 -5.79
C GLU A 119 -8.67 -13.95 -5.54
N PRO A 120 -8.08 -13.81 -4.34
CA PRO A 120 -7.41 -12.58 -3.92
C PRO A 120 -5.93 -12.48 -4.37
N TRP A 121 -5.66 -12.68 -5.66
CA TRP A 121 -4.30 -12.72 -6.24
C TRP A 121 -3.40 -11.56 -5.79
N MET A 122 -3.85 -10.33 -6.05
CA MET A 122 -3.06 -9.13 -5.78
C MET A 122 -2.87 -8.91 -4.29
N SER A 123 -3.90 -9.20 -3.48
CA SER A 123 -3.86 -9.02 -2.04
C SER A 123 -2.85 -9.96 -1.38
N ARG A 124 -2.71 -11.20 -1.88
CA ARG A 124 -1.68 -12.15 -1.42
C ARG A 124 -0.27 -11.66 -1.75
N GLY A 125 -0.03 -11.22 -2.99
CA GLY A 125 1.26 -10.62 -3.36
C GLY A 125 1.62 -9.38 -2.51
N CYS A 126 0.63 -8.57 -2.16
CA CYS A 126 0.82 -7.42 -1.28
C CYS A 126 1.26 -7.81 0.13
N VAL A 127 0.74 -8.91 0.69
CA VAL A 127 1.17 -9.42 2.00
C VAL A 127 2.67 -9.71 1.97
N GLU A 128 3.13 -10.52 1.01
CA GLU A 128 4.54 -10.90 0.88
C GLU A 128 5.44 -9.67 0.76
N ARG A 129 5.07 -8.72 -0.11
CA ARG A 129 5.84 -7.49 -0.34
C ARG A 129 5.92 -6.61 0.92
N GLN A 130 4.83 -6.50 1.69
CA GLN A 130 4.80 -5.69 2.91
C GLN A 130 5.54 -6.35 4.07
N GLU A 131 5.50 -7.68 4.18
CA GLU A 131 6.31 -8.41 5.18
C GLU A 131 7.80 -8.30 4.88
N TRP A 132 8.18 -8.47 3.61
CA TRP A 132 9.54 -8.25 3.15
C TRP A 132 10.04 -6.84 3.43
N ALA A 133 9.23 -5.80 3.13
CA ALA A 133 9.59 -4.40 3.38
C ALA A 133 9.92 -4.09 4.84
N ALA A 134 9.33 -4.83 5.80
CA ALA A 134 9.59 -4.65 7.22
C ALA A 134 11.02 -5.01 7.65
N ALA A 135 11.81 -5.64 6.79
CA ALA A 135 13.24 -5.91 7.03
C ALA A 135 14.14 -4.69 6.76
N TYR A 136 13.61 -3.61 6.17
CA TYR A 136 14.38 -2.44 5.73
C TYR A 136 13.90 -1.11 6.35
N PRO A 137 13.58 -1.05 7.66
CA PRO A 137 13.01 0.17 8.26
C PRO A 137 13.95 1.38 8.16
N GLU A 138 15.26 1.14 8.17
CA GLU A 138 16.30 2.17 8.08
C GLU A 138 16.26 2.96 6.77
N ALA A 139 15.82 2.36 5.67
CA ALA A 139 15.76 3.04 4.37
C ALA A 139 14.74 4.20 4.37
N GLU A 140 13.81 4.22 5.33
CA GLU A 140 12.84 5.31 5.48
C GLU A 140 13.48 6.66 5.82
N ARG A 141 14.68 6.67 6.42
CA ARG A 141 15.37 7.90 6.82
C ARG A 141 15.76 8.79 5.63
N HIS A 142 15.78 8.23 4.43
CA HIS A 142 16.16 8.94 3.22
C HIS A 142 14.99 9.80 2.73
N ASP A 143 15.27 11.08 2.46
CA ASP A 143 14.29 12.01 1.92
C ASP A 143 14.09 11.78 0.42
N ALA A 144 15.18 11.62 -0.32
CA ALA A 144 15.15 11.32 -1.75
C ALA A 144 14.73 9.87 -2.01
N LEU A 145 13.85 9.68 -3.01
CA LEU A 145 13.40 8.37 -3.45
C LEU A 145 14.57 7.47 -3.89
N THR A 146 15.51 8.02 -4.67
CA THR A 146 16.66 7.27 -5.19
C THR A 146 17.51 6.69 -4.08
N ASP A 147 17.81 7.50 -3.06
CA ASP A 147 18.64 7.07 -1.93
C ASP A 147 17.94 6.00 -1.08
N MET A 148 16.61 6.10 -0.93
CA MET A 148 15.79 5.06 -0.30
C MET A 148 15.85 3.75 -1.07
N LEU A 149 15.70 3.80 -2.39
CA LEU A 149 15.77 2.60 -3.25
C LEU A 149 17.18 1.99 -3.22
N ASP A 150 18.23 2.81 -3.21
CA ASP A 150 19.61 2.36 -3.17
C ASP A 150 19.95 1.66 -1.85
N ASP A 151 19.51 2.17 -0.69
CA ASP A 151 19.70 1.49 0.61
C ASP A 151 18.98 0.13 0.64
N MET A 152 17.78 0.05 0.09
CA MET A 152 17.04 -1.22 -0.03
C MET A 152 17.75 -2.22 -0.94
N LEU A 153 18.26 -1.76 -2.09
CA LEU A 153 18.98 -2.59 -3.07
C LEU A 153 20.34 -3.06 -2.54
N ALA A 154 21.07 -2.22 -1.81
CA ALA A 154 22.35 -2.58 -1.20
C ALA A 154 22.21 -3.78 -0.23
N ARG A 155 21.03 -3.96 0.36
CA ARG A 155 20.69 -5.06 1.28
C ARG A 155 19.95 -6.21 0.60
N THR A 156 19.70 -6.09 -0.70
CA THR A 156 19.00 -7.09 -1.52
C THR A 156 19.79 -7.29 -2.82
N PRO A 157 20.98 -7.90 -2.75
CA PRO A 157 21.80 -8.10 -3.93
C PRO A 157 21.03 -8.88 -4.99
N ALA A 158 21.31 -8.59 -6.27
CA ALA A 158 20.75 -9.39 -7.34
C ALA A 158 21.17 -10.85 -7.17
N PRO A 159 20.30 -11.82 -7.50
CA PRO A 159 20.78 -13.17 -7.69
C PRO A 159 21.93 -13.13 -8.70
N GLU A 160 22.97 -13.95 -8.50
CA GLU A 160 24.02 -14.08 -9.51
C GLU A 160 23.35 -14.38 -10.84
N PRO A 161 23.80 -13.75 -11.94
CA PRO A 161 23.26 -14.06 -13.25
C PRO A 161 23.31 -15.57 -13.37
N ALA A 162 22.16 -16.19 -13.63
CA ALA A 162 22.13 -17.61 -13.93
C ALA A 162 23.18 -17.78 -15.01
N VAL A 163 24.22 -18.58 -14.72
CA VAL A 163 25.17 -19.01 -15.73
C VAL A 163 24.26 -19.63 -16.76
N GLU A 164 24.02 -18.92 -17.87
CA GLU A 164 23.31 -19.46 -19.00
C GLU A 164 24.01 -20.79 -19.23
N ALA A 165 23.27 -21.88 -19.06
CA ALA A 165 23.77 -23.18 -19.41
C ALA A 165 24.03 -23.09 -20.92
N ALA A 166 25.24 -22.69 -21.28
CA ALA A 166 25.83 -22.81 -22.58
C ALA A 166 25.96 -24.32 -22.80
N CYS A 167 24.83 -24.95 -23.12
CA CYS A 167 24.72 -26.35 -23.47
C CYS A 167 23.49 -26.53 -24.36
N ARG A 168 23.78 -26.33 -25.65
CA ARG A 168 23.24 -27.00 -26.85
C ARG A 168 21.98 -26.42 -27.48
#